data_AF-A0A7C3TGG4-F1
#
_entry.id   AF-A0A7C3TGG4-F1
#
_cell.length_a   1.000
_cell.length_b   1.000
_cell.length_c   1.000
_cell.angle_alpha   90.00
_cell.angle_beta   90.00
_cell.angle_gamma   90.00
#
_symmetry.space_group_name_H-M   'P 1'
#
loop_
_entity.id
_entity.type
_entity.pdbx_description
1 polymer ?
#
loop_
_entity_poly.entity_id
_entity_poly.type
_entity_poly.pdbx_seq_one_letter_code
_entity_poly.pdbx_strand_id
1 'polypeptide(L)'
;MIEEKKLGLDPDVLAYWFKIIESDAKALCPQDLRDSISIKQDPVLWMKFQLKASKRAVPFLIQAIEKNLPSMPYATRLYFMKVGEIIEEEASRFYV
;
A
#
# COMPACT_ATOMS: atom_id res chain seq x y z
N MET A 1 -13.93 -10.08 26.32
CA MET A 1 -13.46 -8.88 25.59
C MET A 1 -12.50 -9.41 24.53
N ILE A 2 -12.91 -9.47 23.25
CA ILE A 2 -12.06 -10.06 22.20
C ILE A 2 -10.93 -9.06 21.92
N GLU A 3 -9.72 -9.50 22.21
CA GLU A 3 -8.49 -8.70 22.32
C GLU A 3 -8.09 -8.01 21.01
N GLU A 4 -7.61 -6.77 21.11
CA GLU A 4 -7.10 -5.91 20.03
C GLU A 4 -6.11 -6.59 19.05
N LYS A 5 -5.52 -7.73 19.43
CA LYS A 5 -4.47 -8.45 18.70
C LYS A 5 -4.86 -8.90 17.29
N LYS A 6 -6.16 -9.07 16.98
CA LYS A 6 -6.61 -9.48 15.64
C LYS A 6 -6.98 -8.33 14.70
N LEU A 7 -7.11 -7.10 15.19
CA LEU A 7 -7.62 -5.98 14.39
C LEU A 7 -6.59 -5.42 13.38
N GLY A 8 -5.29 -5.56 13.65
CA GLY A 8 -4.26 -4.94 12.79
C GLY A 8 -4.12 -5.58 11.40
N LEU A 9 -4.58 -6.80 11.21
CA LEU A 9 -4.62 -7.49 9.91
C LEU A 9 -6.05 -7.75 9.44
N ASP A 10 -7.01 -7.04 10.01
CA ASP A 10 -8.39 -7.10 9.54
C ASP A 10 -8.49 -6.59 8.09
N PRO A 11 -9.17 -7.30 7.18
CA PRO A 11 -9.30 -6.89 5.78
C PRO A 11 -9.81 -5.46 5.60
N ASP A 12 -10.72 -5.00 6.46
CA ASP A 12 -11.30 -3.65 6.37
C ASP A 12 -10.27 -2.59 6.79
N VAL A 13 -9.45 -2.89 7.80
CA VAL A 13 -8.34 -2.02 8.23
C VAL A 13 -7.30 -1.92 7.12
N LEU A 14 -6.93 -3.04 6.48
CA LEU A 14 -6.00 -3.04 5.36
C LEU A 14 -6.56 -2.26 4.17
N ALA A 15 -7.83 -2.47 3.82
CA ALA A 15 -8.50 -1.75 2.75
C ALA A 15 -8.56 -0.23 2.99
N TYR A 16 -8.80 0.18 4.24
CA TYR A 16 -8.75 1.58 4.64
C TYR A 16 -7.37 2.20 4.40
N TRP A 17 -6.31 1.54 4.87
CA TRP A 17 -4.94 2.05 4.69
C TRP A 17 -4.49 2.05 3.23
N PHE A 18 -4.86 1.03 2.45
CA PHE A 18 -4.59 1.01 1.02
C PHE A 18 -5.24 2.19 0.29
N LYS A 19 -6.48 2.59 0.65
CA LYS A 19 -7.14 3.77 0.09
C LYS A 19 -6.39 5.07 0.43
N ILE A 20 -5.94 5.21 1.67
CA ILE A 20 -5.12 6.36 2.10
C ILE A 20 -3.83 6.42 1.29
N ILE A 21 -3.12 5.30 1.19
CA ILE A 21 -1.85 5.21 0.46
C ILE A 21 -2.05 5.52 -1.02
N GLU A 22 -3.08 4.97 -1.66
CA GLU A 22 -3.38 5.28 -3.07
C GLU A 22 -3.66 6.77 -3.28
N SER A 23 -4.46 7.38 -2.39
CA SER A 23 -4.77 8.81 -2.44
C SER A 23 -3.53 9.67 -2.24
N ASP A 24 -2.71 9.36 -1.23
CA ASP A 24 -1.47 10.09 -0.94
C ASP A 24 -0.47 9.96 -2.08
N ALA A 25 -0.29 8.77 -2.64
CA ALA A 25 0.60 8.55 -3.76
C ALA A 25 0.16 9.33 -5.01
N LYS A 26 -1.14 9.39 -5.28
CA LYS A 26 -1.72 10.21 -6.36
C LYS A 26 -1.58 11.71 -6.11
N ALA A 27 -1.62 12.15 -4.86
CA ALA A 27 -1.41 13.55 -4.49
C ALA A 27 0.06 13.97 -4.65
N LEU A 28 0.99 13.07 -4.33
CA LEU A 28 2.43 13.30 -4.45
C LEU A 28 2.94 13.25 -5.89
N CYS A 29 2.32 12.43 -6.76
CA CYS A 29 2.83 12.22 -8.10
C CYS A 29 2.33 13.29 -9.11
N PRO A 30 3.15 13.58 -10.15
CA PRO A 30 2.75 14.37 -11.31
C PRO A 30 1.44 13.88 -11.94
N GLN A 31 0.67 14.80 -12.52
CA GLN A 31 -0.67 14.51 -13.04
C GLN A 31 -0.69 13.40 -14.09
N ASP A 32 0.35 13.28 -14.92
CA ASP A 32 0.51 12.23 -15.95
C ASP A 32 0.71 10.82 -15.37
N LEU A 33 1.07 10.70 -14.09
CA LEU A 33 1.34 9.42 -13.43
C LEU A 33 0.19 8.94 -12.54
N ARG A 34 -0.79 9.79 -12.23
CA ARG A 34 -1.88 9.48 -11.28
C ARG A 34 -2.68 8.26 -11.67
N ASP A 35 -3.06 8.16 -12.95
CA ASP A 35 -3.87 7.06 -13.47
C ASP A 35 -3.10 5.74 -13.55
N SER A 36 -1.77 5.79 -13.47
CA SER A 36 -0.94 4.59 -13.41
C SER A 36 -0.95 3.91 -12.04
N ILE A 37 -1.41 4.61 -10.99
CA ILE A 37 -1.52 4.09 -9.62
C ILE A 37 -2.95 3.58 -9.40
N SER A 38 -3.10 2.29 -9.12
CA SER A 38 -4.38 1.69 -8.74
C SER A 38 -4.18 0.60 -7.71
N ILE A 39 -5.01 0.62 -6.67
CA ILE A 39 -5.07 -0.46 -5.67
C ILE A 39 -6.50 -0.98 -5.61
N LYS A 40 -6.68 -2.30 -5.82
CA LYS A 40 -8.00 -2.94 -5.81
C LYS A 40 -8.00 -4.14 -4.89
N GLN A 41 -8.92 -4.14 -3.92
CA GLN A 41 -9.21 -5.32 -3.11
C GLN A 41 -10.00 -6.33 -3.95
N ASP A 42 -9.67 -7.61 -3.83
CA ASP A 42 -10.41 -8.70 -4.46
C ASP A 42 -11.78 -8.85 -3.76
N PRO A 43 -12.89 -8.93 -4.53
CA PRO A 43 -14.24 -8.91 -3.96
C PRO A 43 -14.60 -10.20 -3.21
N VAL A 44 -13.89 -11.30 -3.48
CA VAL A 44 -14.12 -12.61 -2.84
C VAL A 44 -13.05 -12.90 -1.81
N LEU A 45 -11.79 -12.61 -2.14
CA LEU A 45 -10.65 -12.83 -1.26
C LEU A 45 -10.23 -11.51 -0.61
N TRP A 46 -10.89 -11.11 0.47
CA TRP A 46 -10.71 -9.76 1.05
C TRP A 46 -9.28 -9.44 1.53
N MET A 47 -8.43 -10.44 1.73
CA MET A 47 -7.01 -10.27 2.04
C MET A 47 -6.11 -10.10 0.80
N LYS A 48 -6.67 -10.23 -0.41
CA LYS A 48 -5.94 -10.13 -1.67
C LYS A 48 -6.13 -8.74 -2.26
N PHE A 49 -5.00 -8.09 -2.55
CA PHE A 49 -4.97 -6.77 -3.15
C PHE A 49 -4.18 -6.81 -4.45
N GLN A 50 -4.68 -6.13 -5.47
CA GLN A 50 -3.99 -5.91 -6.73
C GLN A 50 -3.45 -4.48 -6.75
N LEU A 51 -2.13 -4.35 -6.72
CA LEU A 51 -1.44 -3.09 -6.85
C LEU A 51 -0.94 -2.94 -8.28
N LYS A 52 -1.16 -1.77 -8.87
CA LYS A 52 -0.63 -1.37 -10.17
C LYS A 52 0.00 0.01 -10.01
N ALA A 53 1.23 0.15 -10.47
CA ALA A 53 1.96 1.40 -10.55
C ALA A 53 2.88 1.35 -11.78
N SER A 54 3.01 2.45 -12.53
CA SER A 54 4.09 2.55 -13.51
C SER A 54 5.45 2.64 -12.80
N LYS A 55 6.55 2.25 -13.47
CA LYS A 55 7.91 2.35 -12.90
C LYS A 55 8.22 3.74 -12.33
N ARG A 56 7.80 4.80 -13.05
CA ARG A 56 7.96 6.21 -12.61
C ARG A 56 7.09 6.58 -11.41
N ALA A 57 6.00 5.86 -11.18
CA ALA A 57 5.07 6.10 -10.08
C ALA A 57 5.46 5.37 -8.78
N VAL A 58 6.30 4.32 -8.86
CA VAL A 58 6.72 3.51 -7.70
C VAL A 58 7.32 4.35 -6.55
N PRO A 59 8.23 5.31 -6.77
CA PRO A 59 8.81 6.09 -5.67
C PRO A 59 7.76 6.86 -4.87
N PHE A 60 6.72 7.38 -5.53
CA PHE A 60 5.63 8.09 -4.85
C PHE A 60 4.74 7.14 -4.03
N LEU A 61 4.57 5.90 -4.49
CA LEU A 61 3.85 4.87 -3.76
C LEU A 61 4.61 4.44 -2.49
N ILE A 62 5.93 4.23 -2.59
CA ILE A 62 6.79 3.94 -1.43
C ILE A 62 6.76 5.09 -0.44
N GLN A 63 6.93 6.33 -0.91
CA GLN A 63 6.87 7.51 -0.05
C GLN A 63 5.52 7.64 0.67
N ALA A 64 4.40 7.33 0.00
CA ALA A 64 3.08 7.33 0.60
C ALA A 64 2.92 6.24 1.68
N ILE A 65 3.50 5.06 1.47
CA ILE A 65 3.55 4.00 2.48
C ILE A 65 4.34 4.48 3.71
N GLU A 66 5.58 4.91 3.52
CA GLU A 66 6.48 5.34 4.60
C GLU A 66 5.89 6.46 5.45
N LYS A 67 5.29 7.47 4.80
CA LYS A 67 4.61 8.60 5.44
C LYS A 67 3.53 8.15 6.43
N ASN A 68 2.81 7.07 6.10
CA ASN A 68 1.66 6.61 6.89
C ASN A 68 2.02 5.55 7.94
N LEU A 69 3.19 4.88 7.85
CA LEU A 69 3.61 3.84 8.79
C LEU A 69 3.52 4.25 10.27
N PRO A 70 3.95 5.46 10.70
CA PRO A 70 3.91 5.85 12.11
C PRO A 70 2.50 5.90 12.71
N SER A 71 1.48 6.14 11.87
CA SER A 71 0.07 6.25 12.26
C SER A 71 -0.67 4.91 12.29
N MET A 72 -0.05 3.84 11.81
CA MET A 72 -0.65 2.52 11.75
C MET A 72 -0.50 1.75 13.08
N PRO A 73 -1.50 0.92 13.46
CA PRO A 73 -1.34 -0.11 14.48
C PRO A 73 -0.15 -1.03 14.17
N TYR A 74 0.48 -1.62 15.18
CA TYR A 74 1.74 -2.34 15.02
C TYR A 74 1.70 -3.43 13.93
N ALA A 75 0.71 -4.33 13.96
CA ALA A 75 0.62 -5.39 12.96
C ALA A 75 0.32 -4.87 11.54
N THR A 76 -0.52 -3.83 11.43
CA THR A 76 -0.79 -3.14 10.16
C THR A 76 0.48 -2.51 9.60
N ARG A 77 1.27 -1.86 10.46
CA ARG A 77 2.55 -1.25 10.10
C ARG A 77 3.51 -2.28 9.54
N LEU A 78 3.68 -3.42 10.21
CA LEU A 78 4.52 -4.51 9.73
C LEU A 78 4.06 -5.04 8.37
N TYR A 79 2.75 -5.18 8.17
CA TYR A 79 2.19 -5.56 6.88
C TYR A 79 2.60 -4.58 5.77
N PHE A 80 2.42 -3.27 6.00
CA PHE A 80 2.74 -2.26 5.00
C PHE A 80 4.24 -2.05 4.79
N MET A 81 5.08 -2.26 5.81
CA MET A 81 6.53 -2.37 5.63
C MET A 81 6.85 -3.50 4.65
N LYS A 82 6.24 -4.68 4.82
CA LYS A 82 6.48 -5.80 3.90
C LYS A 82 5.95 -5.54 2.50
N VAL A 83 4.80 -4.86 2.37
CA VAL A 83 4.29 -4.42 1.06
C VAL A 83 5.29 -3.48 0.36
N GLY A 84 5.85 -2.51 1.08
CA GLY A 84 6.88 -1.61 0.57
C GLY A 84 8.11 -2.38 0.07
N GLU A 85 8.65 -3.28 0.88
CA GLU A 85 9.78 -4.15 0.51
C GLU A 85 9.50 -4.92 -0.79
N ILE A 86 8.32 -5.55 -0.92
CA ILE A 86 7.96 -6.33 -2.12
C ILE A 86 7.91 -5.42 -3.36
N ILE A 87 7.35 -4.22 -3.24
CA ILE A 87 7.28 -3.26 -4.34
C ILE A 87 8.69 -2.83 -4.77
N GLU A 88 9.58 -2.55 -3.83
CA GLU A 88 10.98 -2.19 -4.11
C GLU A 88 11.74 -3.36 -4.77
N GLU A 89 11.59 -4.57 -4.26
CA GLU A 89 12.16 -5.79 -4.85
C GLU A 89 11.67 -5.98 -6.29
N GLU A 90 10.37 -5.85 -6.55
CA GLU A 90 9.82 -5.95 -7.90
C GLU A 90 10.33 -4.83 -8.80
N ALA A 91 10.37 -3.59 -8.31
CA ALA A 91 10.88 -2.44 -9.06
C ALA A 91 12.35 -2.62 -9.45
N SER A 92 13.17 -3.13 -8.53
CA SER A 92 14.61 -3.35 -8.75
C SER A 92 14.91 -4.29 -9.93
N ARG A 93 14.07 -5.32 -10.13
CA ARG A 93 14.21 -6.28 -11.24
C ARG A 93 14.07 -5.66 -12.62
N PHE A 94 13.49 -4.46 -12.70
CA PHE A 94 13.32 -3.73 -13.96
C PHE A 94 14.47 -2.77 -14.29
N TYR A 95 15.42 -2.60 -13.38
CA TYR A 95 16.63 -1.80 -13.55
C TYR A 95 17.89 -2.65 -13.81
N VAL A 96 17.76 -3.98 -13.75
CA VAL A 96 18.80 -4.97 -14.09
C VAL A 96 18.68 -5.39 -15.54
#